data_AF-A0A3D1B8A0-F1
#
_entry.id   AF-A0A3D1B8A0-F1
#
_cell.length_a   1.000
_cell.length_b   1.000
_cell.length_c   1.000
_cell.angle_alpha   90.00
_cell.angle_beta   90.00
_cell.angle_gamma   90.00
#
_symmetry.space_group_name_H-M   'P 1'
#
loop_
_entity.id
_entity.type
_entity.pdbx_description
1 polymer ?
#
loop_
_entity_poly.entity_id
_entity_poly.type
_entity_poly.pdbx_seq_one_letter_code
_entity_poly.pdbx_strand_id
1 'polypeptide(L)' 'YTPMRDELTREAARQITRLTPQSGNYVPLCKIVDEKSIINSVVALNATGGSTNHTLHIPAFAQAAGIQLTWQDMADISA' A
#
# COMPACT_ATOMS: atom_id res chain seq x y z
N TYR A 1 17.97 12.41 -9.67
CA TYR A 1 17.08 13.57 -9.47
C TYR A 1 16.49 13.94 -10.82
N THR A 2 15.17 14.09 -10.92
CA THR A 2 14.48 14.47 -12.17
C THR A 2 13.44 15.55 -11.87
N PRO A 3 13.19 16.51 -12.78
CA PRO A 3 12.13 17.52 -12.58
C PRO A 3 10.76 16.89 -12.30
N MET A 4 10.47 15.74 -12.94
CA MET A 4 9.23 14.98 -12.71
C MET A 4 9.08 14.52 -11.25
N ARG A 5 10.16 14.10 -10.57
CA ARG A 5 10.10 13.67 -9.17
C ARG A 5 9.69 14.81 -8.24
N ASP A 6 10.13 16.04 -8.53
CA ASP A 6 9.77 17.21 -7.74
C ASP A 6 8.30 17.56 -7.94
N GLU A 7 7.81 17.54 -9.19
CA GLU A 7 6.39 17.80 -9.45
C GLU A 7 5.50 16.73 -8.83
N LEU A 8 5.88 15.45 -8.88
CA LEU A 8 5.15 14.39 -8.17
C LEU A 8 5.12 14.60 -6.65
N THR A 9 6.21 15.10 -6.07
CA THR A 9 6.27 15.41 -4.63
C THR A 9 5.34 16.58 -4.28
N ARG A 10 5.33 17.65 -5.09
CA ARG A 10 4.41 18.78 -4.91
C ARG A 10 2.95 18.35 -5.08
N GLU A 11 2.67 17.49 -6.05
CA GLU A 11 1.31 17.01 -6.29
C GLU A 11 0.83 16.08 -5.19
N ALA A 12 1.69 15.23 -4.62
CA ALA A 12 1.35 14.42 -3.45
C ALA A 12 0.95 15.31 -2.25
N ALA A 13 1.66 16.42 -2.02
CA ALA A 13 1.32 17.39 -0.97
C ALA A 13 -0.02 18.11 -1.23
N ARG A 14 -0.37 18.39 -2.50
CA ARG A 14 -1.70 18.91 -2.85
C ARG A 14 -2.78 17.84 -2.72
N GLN A 15 -2.47 16.59 -3.05
CA GLN A 15 -3.45 15.51 -2.98
C GLN A 15 -3.85 15.22 -1.54
N ILE A 16 -2.90 15.18 -0.60
CA ILE A 16 -3.25 14.87 0.79
C ILE A 16 -4.19 15.92 1.40
N THR A 17 -4.10 17.20 1.01
CA THR A 17 -5.05 18.22 1.47
C THR A 17 -6.45 18.03 0.87
N ARG A 18 -6.54 17.56 -0.39
CA ARG A 18 -7.83 17.22 -1.05
C ARG A 18 -8.52 16.00 -0.44
N LEU A 19 -7.78 15.10 0.22
CA LEU A 19 -8.34 13.91 0.87
C LEU A 19 -8.84 14.17 2.30
N THR A 20 -8.75 15.41 2.79
CA THR A 20 -9.18 15.80 4.15
C THR A 20 -10.72 15.95 4.23
N PRO A 21 -11.31 15.84 5.44
CA PRO A 21 -12.72 16.14 5.66
C PRO A 21 -13.13 17.55 5.17
N GLN A 22 -12.25 18.54 5.35
CA GLN A 22 -12.48 19.95 4.99
C GLN A 22 -12.64 20.15 3.47
N SER A 23 -12.04 19.29 2.65
CA SER A 23 -12.13 19.36 1.20
C SER A 23 -13.38 18.66 0.63
N GLY A 24 -14.22 18.04 1.46
CA GLY A 24 -15.43 17.33 1.04
C GLY A 24 -15.20 15.98 0.35
N ASN A 25 -13.95 15.57 0.13
CA ASN A 25 -13.58 14.27 -0.46
C ASN A 25 -12.73 13.45 0.52
N TYR A 26 -13.32 13.11 1.67
CA TYR A 26 -12.59 12.45 2.74
C TYR A 26 -12.24 10.99 2.41
N VAL A 27 -10.94 10.70 2.32
CA VAL A 27 -10.42 9.34 2.14
C VAL A 27 -9.35 9.06 3.20
N PRO A 28 -9.73 8.49 4.36
CA PRO A 28 -8.76 8.10 5.36
C PRO A 28 -7.95 6.87 4.94
N LEU A 29 -6.77 6.70 5.54
CA LEU A 29 -5.88 5.57 5.26
C LEU A 29 -6.56 4.22 5.48
N CYS A 30 -7.44 4.08 6.48
CA CYS A 30 -8.18 2.85 6.76
C CYS A 30 -9.23 2.47 5.70
N LYS A 31 -9.56 3.38 4.76
CA LYS A 31 -10.36 3.04 3.58
C LYS A 31 -9.51 2.65 2.38
N ILE A 32 -8.21 2.89 2.43
CA ILE A 32 -7.25 2.55 1.37
C ILE A 32 -6.58 1.21 1.70
N VAL A 33 -6.19 1.03 2.97
CA VAL A 33 -5.57 -0.21 3.46
C VAL A 33 -6.67 -1.14 3.95
N ASP A 34 -7.13 -1.99 3.04
CA ASP A 34 -8.05 -3.10 3.27
C ASP A 34 -7.43 -4.44 2.83
N GLU A 35 -8.12 -5.56 3.05
CA GLU A 35 -7.64 -6.90 2.70
C GLU A 35 -7.31 -7.03 1.21
N LYS A 36 -8.08 -6.36 0.34
CA LYS A 36 -7.84 -6.39 -1.12
C LYS A 36 -6.55 -5.67 -1.48
N SER A 37 -6.27 -4.54 -0.86
CA SER A 37 -5.02 -3.79 -1.06
C SER A 37 -3.81 -4.58 -0.57
N ILE A 38 -3.94 -5.34 0.53
CA ILE A 38 -2.90 -6.23 1.03
C ILE A 38 -2.64 -7.37 0.03
N ILE A 39 -3.69 -8.03 -0.46
CA ILE A 39 -3.57 -9.08 -1.50
C ILE A 39 -2.90 -8.51 -2.76
N ASN A 40 -3.30 -7.32 -3.22
CA ASN A 40 -2.69 -6.66 -4.37
C ASN A 40 -1.19 -6.40 -4.16
N SER A 41 -0.76 -6.09 -2.92
CA SER A 41 0.66 -5.92 -2.61
C SER A 41 1.46 -7.22 -2.74
N VAL A 42 0.87 -8.37 -2.35
CA VAL A 42 1.49 -9.70 -2.52
C VAL A 42 1.54 -10.09 -4.00
N VAL A 43 0.47 -9.86 -4.75
CA VAL A 43 0.44 -10.08 -6.20
C VAL A 43 1.52 -9.26 -6.90
N ALA A 44 1.64 -7.98 -6.56
CA ALA A 44 2.66 -7.10 -7.14
C ALA A 44 4.09 -7.56 -6.77
N LEU A 45 4.31 -7.99 -5.53
CA LEU A 45 5.58 -8.58 -5.09
C LEU A 45 5.96 -9.79 -5.95
N ASN A 46 5.03 -10.73 -6.12
CA ASN A 46 5.26 -11.96 -6.88
C ASN A 46 5.50 -11.67 -8.37
N ALA A 47 4.67 -10.82 -8.98
CA ALA A 47 4.77 -10.48 -10.40
C ALA A 47 6.06 -9.74 -10.76
N THR A 48 6.63 -8.98 -9.82
CA THR A 48 7.85 -8.20 -10.06
C THR A 48 9.13 -8.91 -9.61
N GLY A 49 9.02 -10.06 -8.94
CA GLY A 49 10.17 -10.74 -8.33
C GLY A 49 10.84 -9.88 -7.24
N GLY A 50 10.04 -9.13 -6.48
CA GLY A 50 10.56 -8.18 -5.50
C GLY A 50 11.33 -8.82 -4.34
N SER A 51 11.99 -7.99 -3.54
CA SER A 51 12.83 -8.47 -2.43
C SER A 51 12.03 -9.29 -1.42
N THR A 52 12.61 -10.42 -0.99
CA THR A 52 12.07 -11.28 0.07
C THR A 52 11.85 -10.53 1.39
N ASN A 53 12.52 -9.40 1.65
CA ASN A 53 12.23 -8.58 2.83
C ASN A 53 10.77 -8.08 2.87
N HIS A 54 10.08 -7.99 1.73
CA HIS A 54 8.65 -7.65 1.71
C HIS A 54 7.78 -8.73 2.33
N THR A 55 8.24 -9.99 2.43
CA THR A 55 7.52 -11.02 3.20
C THR A 55 7.59 -10.79 4.71
N LEU A 56 8.48 -9.90 5.18
CA LEU A 56 8.47 -9.40 6.56
C LEU A 56 7.60 -8.14 6.69
N HIS A 57 7.76 -7.20 5.76
CA HIS A 57 7.10 -5.90 5.86
C HIS A 57 5.60 -5.94 5.58
N ILE A 58 5.14 -6.74 4.60
CA ILE A 58 3.72 -6.82 4.24
C ILE A 58 2.88 -7.38 5.39
N PRO A 59 3.21 -8.53 6.00
CA PRO A 59 2.49 -8.99 7.18
C PRO A 59 2.53 -7.98 8.34
N ALA A 60 3.64 -7.27 8.53
CA ALA A 60 3.77 -6.29 9.59
C ALA A 60 2.82 -5.11 9.43
N PHE A 61 2.70 -4.51 8.24
CA PHE A 61 1.77 -3.39 8.04
C PHE A 61 0.32 -3.85 7.89
N ALA A 62 0.08 -5.07 7.40
CA ALA A 62 -1.25 -5.68 7.44
C ALA A 62 -1.72 -5.84 8.89
N GLN A 63 -0.87 -6.38 9.77
CA GLN A 63 -1.18 -6.53 11.20
C GLN A 63 -1.44 -5.18 11.87
N ALA A 64 -0.69 -4.14 11.52
CA ALA A 64 -0.93 -2.78 12.01
C ALA A 64 -2.29 -2.21 11.56
N ALA A 65 -2.82 -2.67 10.43
CA ALA A 65 -4.17 -2.36 9.95
C ALA A 65 -5.24 -3.31 10.52
N GLY A 66 -4.88 -4.26 11.38
CA GLY A 66 -5.79 -5.27 11.95
C GLY A 66 -6.09 -6.44 11.00
N ILE A 67 -5.31 -6.60 9.93
CA ILE A 67 -5.46 -7.65 8.92
C ILE A 67 -4.42 -8.74 9.18
N GLN A 68 -4.88 -9.98 9.38
CA GLN A 68 -3.99 -11.11 9.52
C GLN A 68 -3.60 -11.63 8.14
N LEU A 69 -2.32 -11.50 7.80
CA LEU A 69 -1.71 -12.10 6.61
C LEU A 69 -0.61 -13.07 7.07
N THR A 70 -0.71 -14.33 6.65
CA THR A 70 0.28 -15.37 6.95
C THR A 70 1.16 -15.64 5.74
N TRP A 71 2.34 -16.25 5.96
CA TRP A 71 3.16 -16.73 4.85
C TRP A 71 2.49 -17.85 4.05
N GLN A 72 1.54 -18.59 4.64
CA GLN A 72 0.76 -19.57 3.89
C GLN A 72 -0.14 -18.86 2.87
N ASP A 73 -0.83 -17.79 3.27
CA ASP A 73 -1.63 -16.98 2.32
C ASP A 73 -0.77 -16.43 1.17
N MET A 74 0.44 -15.98 1.49
CA MET A 74 1.38 -15.48 0.48
C MET A 74 1.86 -16.60 -0.47
N ALA A 75 2.09 -17.80 0.04
CA ALA A 75 2.44 -18.97 -0.76
C ALA A 75 1.29 -19.40 -1.67
N ASP A 76 0.05 -19.40 -1.15
CA ASP A 76 -1.15 -19.75 -1.90
C ASP A 76 -1.43 -18.76 -3.04
N ILE A 77 -1.09 -17.47 -2.86
CA ILE A 77 -1.17 -16.44 -3.92
C ILE A 77 -0.03 -16.58 -4.94
N SER A 78 1.09 -17.21 -4.59
CA SER A 78 2.24 -17.39 -5.47
C SER A 78 2.13 -18.59 -6.42
N ALA A 79 1.22 -19.53 -6.12
CA ALA A 79 0.97 -20.74 -6.90
C ALA A 79 0.17 -20.44 -8.17
#